data_AF-A0AAV8Z468-F1
#
_entry.id   AF-A0AAV8Z468-F1
#
_cell.length_a   1.000
_cell.length_b   1.000
_cell.length_c   1.000
_cell.angle_alpha   90.00
_cell.angle_beta   90.00
_cell.angle_gamma   90.00
#
_symmetry.space_group_name_H-M   'P 1'
#
loop_
_entity.id
_entity.type
_entity.pdbx_description
1 polymer ?
#
loop_
_entity_poly.entity_id
_entity_poly.type
_entity_poly.pdbx_seq_one_letter_code
_entity_poly.pdbx_strand_id
1 'polypeptide(L)'
;MEDLLKRRFFFDQSFAIYGGITGQFDFGPMGCSLKANLLQAWRQFFVLEEQMLEVDCSILTPEPVLKASGHVDRFADLMVKDTKTGECFRLDHLIKAHLEKICADKKTSQETKEECQDIVIKLDGMNKDEMAAVLKKYDMKSPLLMPETAQGIFVNFKRLLEFNQGRLPFAAAQIGNAFRNEISPGPAS
;
A
#
# COMPACT_ATOMS: atom_id res chain seq x y z
N MET A 1 19.73 -16.43 1.62
CA MET A 1 18.98 -16.16 2.86
C MET A 1 17.52 -16.59 2.71
N GLU A 2 16.85 -16.17 1.63
CA GLU A 2 15.46 -16.52 1.34
C GLU A 2 15.20 -18.04 1.25
N ASP A 3 16.09 -18.81 0.61
CA ASP A 3 15.96 -20.28 0.52
C ASP A 3 15.89 -20.94 1.91
N LEU A 4 16.68 -20.46 2.87
CA LEU A 4 16.65 -20.99 4.24
C LEU A 4 15.32 -20.67 4.93
N LEU A 5 14.78 -19.46 4.73
CA LEU A 5 13.52 -19.02 5.32
C LEU A 5 12.33 -19.83 4.76
N LYS A 6 12.31 -20.07 3.46
CA LYS A 6 11.30 -20.94 2.81
C LYS A 6 11.44 -22.39 3.24
N ARG A 7 12.67 -22.96 3.24
CA ARG A 7 12.93 -24.34 3.67
C ARG A 7 12.60 -24.60 5.13
N ARG A 8 12.74 -23.60 6.01
CA ARG A 8 12.35 -23.68 7.43
C ARG A 8 10.92 -23.21 7.68
N PHE A 9 10.17 -22.92 6.62
CA PHE A 9 8.79 -22.46 6.64
C PHE A 9 8.55 -21.29 7.61
N PHE A 10 9.41 -20.27 7.51
CA PHE A 10 9.15 -18.97 8.12
C PHE A 10 8.03 -18.24 7.37
N PHE A 11 8.14 -18.17 6.04
CA PHE A 11 7.07 -17.75 5.15
C PHE A 11 7.20 -18.48 3.81
N ASP A 12 6.11 -18.56 3.07
CA ASP A 12 6.09 -19.04 1.69
C ASP A 12 5.02 -18.31 0.86
N GLN A 13 5.04 -18.47 -0.46
CA GLN A 13 4.08 -17.81 -1.34
C GLN A 13 2.66 -18.34 -1.11
N SER A 14 1.70 -17.43 -0.90
CA SER A 14 0.31 -17.83 -0.72
C SER A 14 -0.22 -18.52 -1.98
N PHE A 15 -0.97 -19.60 -1.79
CA PHE A 15 -1.52 -20.42 -2.86
C PHE A 15 -0.46 -21.02 -3.80
N ALA A 16 0.75 -21.33 -3.31
CA ALA A 16 1.84 -21.90 -4.13
C ALA A 16 1.42 -23.11 -4.98
N ILE A 17 0.57 -24.01 -4.45
CA ILE A 17 0.07 -25.18 -5.19
C ILE A 17 -0.86 -24.84 -6.37
N TYR A 18 -1.37 -23.61 -6.43
CA TYR A 18 -2.23 -23.07 -7.49
C TYR A 18 -1.48 -22.11 -8.42
N GLY A 19 -0.14 -22.07 -8.37
CA GLY A 19 0.69 -21.16 -9.16
C GLY A 19 1.10 -19.88 -8.43
N GLY A 20 0.62 -19.70 -7.19
CA GLY A 20 1.00 -18.58 -6.33
C GLY A 20 0.39 -17.24 -6.75
N ILE A 21 0.17 -16.35 -5.77
CA ILE A 21 -0.22 -14.97 -6.03
C ILE A 21 0.97 -14.06 -5.67
N THR A 22 1.40 -13.22 -6.62
CA THR A 22 2.48 -12.26 -6.37
C THR A 22 2.05 -11.24 -5.33
N GLY A 23 2.94 -10.94 -4.36
CA GLY A 23 2.66 -9.99 -3.28
C GLY A 23 1.86 -10.56 -2.10
N GLN A 24 1.50 -11.85 -2.12
CA GLN A 24 0.82 -12.52 -1.00
C GLN A 24 1.70 -13.65 -0.45
N PHE A 25 1.85 -13.67 0.88
CA PHE A 25 2.68 -14.64 1.59
C PHE A 25 1.99 -15.18 2.84
N ASP A 26 2.15 -16.47 3.06
CA ASP A 26 1.68 -17.17 4.25
C ASP A 26 2.84 -17.36 5.22
N PHE A 27 2.64 -17.01 6.49
CA PHE A 27 3.63 -17.26 7.54
C PHE A 27 3.47 -18.66 8.11
N GLY A 28 4.55 -19.45 8.12
CA GLY A 28 4.57 -20.75 8.76
C GLY A 28 4.83 -20.66 10.28
N PRO A 29 4.94 -21.78 11.00
CA PRO A 29 4.95 -21.79 12.47
C PRO A 29 6.03 -20.91 13.12
N MET A 30 7.24 -20.92 12.55
CA MET A 30 8.35 -20.11 13.04
C MET A 30 8.16 -18.62 12.71
N GLY A 31 7.59 -18.31 11.54
CA GLY A 31 7.26 -16.94 11.15
C GLY A 31 6.14 -16.35 12.01
N CYS A 32 5.10 -17.12 12.31
CA CYS A 32 4.02 -16.72 13.21
C CYS A 32 4.55 -16.42 14.61
N SER A 33 5.43 -17.27 15.15
CA SER A 33 6.04 -17.06 16.47
C SER A 33 6.91 -15.80 16.49
N LEU A 34 7.74 -15.60 15.45
CA LEU A 34 8.56 -14.40 15.31
C LEU A 34 7.69 -13.13 15.21
N LYS A 35 6.65 -13.15 14.37
CA LYS A 35 5.70 -12.04 14.21
C LYS A 35 5.02 -11.71 15.53
N ALA A 36 4.54 -12.72 16.27
CA ALA A 36 3.90 -12.54 17.56
C ALA A 36 4.84 -11.87 18.58
N ASN A 37 6.08 -12.36 18.68
CA ASN A 37 7.08 -11.80 19.59
C ASN A 37 7.43 -10.34 19.23
N LEU A 38 7.53 -10.03 17.93
CA LEU A 38 7.81 -8.67 17.46
C LEU A 38 6.65 -7.72 17.80
N LEU A 39 5.40 -8.14 17.54
CA LEU A 39 4.22 -7.36 17.89
C LEU A 39 4.09 -7.16 19.41
N GLN A 40 4.44 -8.16 20.20
CA GLN A 40 4.46 -8.06 21.65
C GLN A 40 5.50 -7.04 22.13
N ALA A 41 6.72 -7.08 21.59
CA ALA A 41 7.77 -6.12 21.92
C ALA A 41 7.35 -4.69 21.54
N TRP A 42 6.72 -4.52 20.37
CA TRP A 42 6.19 -3.22 19.94
C TRP A 42 5.09 -2.70 20.86
N ARG A 43 4.14 -3.57 21.27
CA ARG A 43 3.10 -3.22 22.26
C ARG A 43 3.71 -2.80 23.59
N GLN A 44 4.71 -3.53 24.08
CA GLN A 44 5.38 -3.19 25.33
C GLN A 44 6.04 -1.82 25.26
N PHE A 45 6.78 -1.56 24.19
CA PHE A 45 7.57 -0.33 24.03
C PHE A 45 6.72 0.92 23.72
N PHE A 46 5.65 0.81 22.94
CA PHE A 46 4.84 1.98 22.57
C PHE A 46 3.52 2.04 23.34
N VAL A 47 2.71 0.99 23.27
CA VAL A 47 1.34 1.02 23.81
C VAL A 47 1.36 1.07 25.33
N LEU A 48 2.12 0.19 25.97
CA LEU A 48 2.15 0.10 27.42
C LEU A 48 3.01 1.21 28.06
N GLU A 49 4.16 1.54 27.46
CA GLU A 49 5.08 2.55 28.00
C GLU A 49 4.48 3.97 27.93
N GLU A 50 3.86 4.34 26.80
CA GLU A 50 3.24 5.66 26.59
C GLU A 50 1.74 5.69 26.92
N GLN A 51 1.20 4.61 27.50
CA GLN A 51 -0.23 4.46 27.83
C GLN A 51 -1.17 4.80 26.67
N MET A 52 -0.81 4.37 25.46
CA MET A 52 -1.63 4.62 24.27
C MET A 52 -2.95 3.88 24.33
N LEU A 53 -3.99 4.49 23.78
CA LEU A 53 -5.31 3.87 23.63
C LEU A 53 -5.32 2.93 22.43
N GLU A 54 -5.07 1.64 22.66
CA GLU A 54 -5.13 0.63 21.59
C GLU A 54 -6.58 0.37 21.18
N VAL A 55 -6.84 0.42 19.87
CA VAL A 55 -8.13 0.11 19.24
C VAL A 55 -7.95 -0.83 18.07
N ASP A 56 -8.95 -1.68 17.83
CA ASP A 56 -9.01 -2.54 16.65
C ASP A 56 -10.23 -2.13 15.80
N CYS A 57 -9.98 -1.72 14.56
CA CYS A 57 -11.00 -1.22 13.65
C CYS A 57 -11.19 -2.15 12.46
N SER A 58 -12.41 -2.18 11.90
CA SER A 58 -12.73 -3.00 10.74
C SER A 58 -11.91 -2.63 9.51
N ILE A 59 -11.49 -3.64 8.75
CA ILE A 59 -10.71 -3.43 7.52
C ILE A 59 -11.60 -3.07 6.31
N LEU A 60 -12.88 -3.43 6.36
CA LEU A 60 -13.85 -3.01 5.35
C LEU A 60 -14.29 -1.59 5.65
N THR A 61 -13.91 -0.66 4.78
CA THR A 61 -14.18 0.77 4.97
C THR A 61 -15.15 1.27 3.91
N PRO A 62 -16.27 1.93 4.30
CA PRO A 62 -17.19 2.53 3.34
C PRO A 62 -16.50 3.58 2.45
N GLU A 63 -16.84 3.59 1.15
CA GLU A 63 -16.29 4.54 0.17
C GLU A 63 -16.37 6.01 0.62
N PRO A 64 -17.45 6.52 1.25
CA PRO A 64 -17.50 7.91 1.69
C PRO A 64 -16.38 8.31 2.67
N VAL A 65 -15.91 7.38 3.51
CA VAL A 65 -14.81 7.62 4.46
C VAL A 65 -13.48 7.74 3.72
N LEU A 66 -13.25 6.89 2.73
CA LEU A 66 -12.05 6.93 1.89
C LEU A 66 -12.06 8.15 0.95
N LYS A 67 -13.24 8.60 0.52
CA LYS A 67 -13.39 9.84 -0.24
C LYS A 67 -13.10 11.07 0.62
N ALA A 68 -13.65 11.12 1.84
CA ALA A 68 -13.42 12.22 2.77
C ALA A 68 -11.95 12.35 3.20
N SER A 69 -11.23 11.23 3.32
CA SER A 69 -9.79 11.21 3.59
C SER A 69 -8.91 11.48 2.36
N GLY A 70 -9.50 11.62 1.17
CA GLY A 70 -8.78 11.86 -0.08
C GLY A 70 -8.11 10.61 -0.67
N HIS A 71 -8.33 9.43 -0.11
CA HIS A 71 -7.76 8.18 -0.60
C HIS A 71 -8.24 7.81 -2.00
N VAL A 72 -9.56 7.95 -2.25
CA VAL A 72 -10.15 7.74 -3.58
C VAL A 72 -9.52 8.66 -4.63
N ASP A 73 -9.07 9.81 -4.18
CA ASP A 73 -8.67 10.92 -5.03
C ASP A 73 -7.15 11.02 -5.26
N ARG A 74 -6.32 10.45 -4.38
CA ARG A 74 -4.86 10.61 -4.47
C ARG A 74 -4.10 9.29 -4.49
N PHE A 75 -4.71 8.19 -4.05
CA PHE A 75 -4.05 6.88 -3.95
C PHE A 75 -4.43 5.93 -5.11
N ALA A 76 -5.02 6.45 -6.18
CA ALA A 76 -5.28 5.69 -7.39
C ALA A 76 -4.07 5.80 -8.33
N ASP A 77 -3.24 4.76 -8.34
CA ASP A 77 -2.15 4.63 -9.29
C ASP A 77 -2.70 4.55 -10.73
N LEU A 78 -2.14 5.36 -11.65
CA LEU A 78 -2.48 5.31 -13.08
C LEU A 78 -2.00 3.97 -13.70
N MET A 79 -2.86 3.29 -14.46
CA MET A 79 -2.56 1.99 -15.09
C MET A 79 -2.57 2.08 -16.61
N VAL A 80 -1.64 1.37 -17.26
CA VAL A 80 -1.67 1.09 -18.71
C VAL A 80 -1.70 -0.41 -18.94
N LYS A 81 -2.53 -0.85 -19.89
CA LYS A 81 -2.66 -2.25 -20.28
C LYS A 81 -2.03 -2.47 -21.65
N ASP A 82 -1.15 -3.46 -21.77
CA ASP A 82 -0.67 -3.90 -23.08
C ASP A 82 -1.83 -4.55 -23.86
N THR A 83 -2.08 -4.08 -25.08
CA THR A 83 -3.17 -4.56 -25.94
C THR A 83 -2.94 -5.98 -26.48
N LYS A 84 -1.71 -6.49 -26.43
CA LYS A 84 -1.35 -7.83 -26.92
C LYS A 84 -1.25 -8.88 -25.82
N THR A 85 -0.59 -8.54 -24.71
CA THR A 85 -0.38 -9.47 -23.59
C THR A 85 -1.44 -9.36 -22.51
N GLY A 86 -2.14 -8.22 -22.45
CA GLY A 86 -3.14 -7.94 -21.41
C GLY A 86 -2.52 -7.64 -20.04
N GLU A 87 -1.19 -7.55 -19.95
CA GLU A 87 -0.48 -7.21 -18.72
C GLU A 87 -0.74 -5.75 -18.33
N CYS A 88 -1.00 -5.53 -17.04
CA CYS A 88 -1.21 -4.22 -16.47
C CYS A 88 0.09 -3.72 -15.86
N PHE A 89 0.55 -2.56 -16.30
CA PHE A 89 1.71 -1.88 -15.76
C PHE A 89 1.28 -0.61 -15.05
N ARG A 90 1.93 -0.32 -13.91
CA ARG A 90 1.80 0.99 -13.28
C ARG A 90 2.49 2.03 -14.17
N LEU A 91 1.75 3.09 -14.54
CA LEU A 91 2.16 4.05 -15.56
C LEU A 91 3.43 4.81 -15.16
N ASP A 92 3.54 5.19 -13.90
CA ASP A 92 4.72 5.82 -13.30
C ASP A 92 5.99 4.95 -13.43
N HIS A 93 5.90 3.66 -13.13
CA HIS A 93 6.99 2.70 -13.22
C HIS A 93 7.38 2.46 -14.69
N LEU A 94 6.40 2.37 -15.59
CA LEU A 94 6.63 2.23 -17.03
C LEU A 94 7.36 3.45 -17.59
N ILE A 95 6.89 4.66 -17.24
CA ILE A 95 7.53 5.91 -17.66
C ILE A 95 8.93 6.01 -17.06
N LYS A 96 9.08 5.76 -15.76
CA LYS A 96 10.39 5.80 -15.09
C LYS A 96 11.39 4.83 -15.72
N ALA A 97 11.00 3.58 -15.97
CA ALA A 97 11.86 2.59 -16.62
C ALA A 97 12.24 2.97 -18.06
N HIS A 98 11.34 3.66 -18.79
CA HIS A 98 11.62 4.16 -20.12
C HIS A 98 12.57 5.36 -20.10
N LEU A 99 12.33 6.32 -19.20
CA LEU A 99 13.18 7.50 -19.02
C LEU A 99 14.58 7.14 -18.52
N GLU A 100 14.71 6.17 -17.60
CA GLU A 100 16.00 5.64 -17.15
C GLU A 100 16.79 5.00 -18.30
N LYS A 101 16.12 4.28 -19.21
CA LYS A 101 16.75 3.73 -20.42
C LYS A 101 17.25 4.82 -21.37
N ILE A 102 16.47 5.88 -21.58
CA ILE A 102 16.85 7.02 -22.44
C ILE A 102 18.02 7.83 -21.84
N CYS A 103 18.04 7.98 -20.52
CA CYS A 103 19.13 8.65 -19.81
C CYS A 103 20.44 7.85 -19.80
N ALA A 104 20.35 6.51 -19.80
CA ALA A 104 21.49 5.59 -19.88
C ALA A 104 22.11 5.51 -21.29
N ASP A 105 21.37 5.94 -22.31
CA ASP A 105 21.85 5.94 -23.69
C ASP A 105 22.85 7.08 -23.95
N LYS A 106 24.01 6.75 -24.54
CA LYS A 106 25.13 7.70 -24.73
C LYS A 106 24.93 8.70 -25.88
N LYS A 107 23.82 8.63 -26.61
CA LYS A 107 23.51 9.48 -27.79
C LYS A 107 22.51 10.62 -27.51
N THR A 108 22.03 10.75 -26.27
CA THR A 108 20.96 11.71 -25.93
C THR A 108 21.52 13.06 -25.49
N SER A 109 20.95 14.17 -26.00
CA SER A 109 21.34 15.56 -25.69
C SER A 109 21.20 15.89 -24.20
N GLN A 110 22.03 16.81 -23.69
CA GLN A 110 22.06 17.22 -22.28
C GLN A 110 20.75 17.89 -21.84
N GLU A 111 20.10 18.66 -22.72
CA GLU A 111 18.78 19.30 -22.49
C GLU A 111 17.67 18.26 -22.27
N THR A 112 17.67 17.17 -23.04
CA THR A 112 16.64 16.12 -22.95
C THR A 112 16.73 15.36 -21.63
N LYS A 113 17.92 15.31 -21.00
CA LYS A 113 18.10 14.69 -19.68
C LYS A 113 17.50 15.55 -18.55
N GLU A 114 17.58 16.87 -18.66
CA GLU A 114 16.99 17.80 -17.70
C GLU A 114 15.45 17.83 -17.84
N GLU A 115 14.91 17.82 -19.07
CA GLU A 115 13.46 17.69 -19.31
C GLU A 115 12.89 16.36 -18.77
N CYS A 116 13.61 15.25 -18.96
CA CYS A 116 13.19 13.95 -18.43
C CYS A 116 13.14 13.96 -16.90
N GLN A 117 14.05 14.66 -16.23
CA GLN A 117 14.05 14.81 -14.76
C GLN A 117 12.90 15.70 -14.28
N ASP A 118 12.60 16.79 -14.99
CA ASP A 118 11.48 17.69 -14.68
C ASP A 118 10.10 17.01 -14.87
N ILE A 119 9.98 16.12 -15.86
CA ILE A 119 8.74 15.37 -16.11
C ILE A 119 8.51 14.30 -15.02
N VAL A 120 9.56 13.68 -14.49
CA VAL A 120 9.47 12.76 -13.34
C VAL A 120 8.98 13.49 -12.09
N ILE A 121 9.32 14.76 -11.90
CA ILE A 121 8.85 15.57 -10.77
C ILE A 121 7.37 15.97 -10.91
N LYS A 122 6.86 16.10 -12.14
CA LYS A 122 5.45 16.49 -12.43
C LYS A 122 4.49 15.30 -12.57
N LEU A 123 4.98 14.08 -12.43
CA LEU A 123 4.25 12.85 -12.71
C LEU A 123 3.15 12.54 -11.67
N ASP A 124 3.27 13.06 -10.45
CA ASP A 124 2.27 12.93 -9.36
C ASP A 124 0.99 13.79 -9.56
N GLY A 125 0.81 14.42 -10.73
CA GLY A 125 -0.14 15.54 -10.89
C GLY A 125 -1.24 15.44 -11.96
N MET A 126 -1.51 14.30 -12.61
CA MET A 126 -2.45 14.24 -13.75
C MET A 126 -3.83 13.61 -13.46
N ASN A 127 -4.82 14.06 -14.24
CA ASN A 127 -6.26 14.11 -13.90
C ASN A 127 -7.07 12.81 -14.04
N LYS A 128 -8.15 12.75 -13.26
CA LYS A 128 -9.07 11.62 -13.00
C LYS A 128 -10.21 11.40 -13.98
N ASP A 129 -10.52 12.38 -14.82
CA ASP A 129 -11.81 12.39 -15.51
C ASP A 129 -11.94 11.29 -16.58
N GLU A 130 -10.82 10.81 -17.12
CA GLU A 130 -10.79 9.66 -18.02
C GLU A 130 -10.91 8.32 -17.28
N MET A 131 -10.43 8.24 -16.03
CA MET A 131 -10.49 7.03 -15.20
C MET A 131 -11.92 6.67 -14.77
N ALA A 132 -12.75 7.67 -14.47
CA ALA A 132 -14.15 7.46 -14.10
C ALA A 132 -14.99 6.88 -15.25
N ALA A 133 -14.64 7.18 -16.50
CA ALA A 133 -15.35 6.68 -17.69
C ALA A 133 -15.09 5.19 -17.95
N VAL A 134 -13.91 4.68 -17.58
CA VAL A 134 -13.53 3.26 -17.77
C VAL A 134 -14.09 2.37 -16.66
N LEU A 135 -14.11 2.83 -15.41
CA LEU A 135 -14.71 2.12 -14.27
C LEU A 135 -16.21 1.87 -14.48
N LYS A 136 -16.93 2.83 -15.09
CA LYS A 136 -18.35 2.71 -15.43
C LYS A 136 -18.63 1.74 -16.58
N LYS A 137 -17.64 1.46 -17.43
CA LYS A 137 -17.79 0.64 -18.63
C LYS A 137 -17.73 -0.87 -18.36
N TYR A 138 -17.19 -1.29 -17.21
CA TYR A 138 -16.95 -2.71 -16.89
C TYR A 138 -17.58 -3.21 -15.58
N ASP A 139 -18.43 -2.40 -14.92
CA ASP A 139 -19.15 -2.76 -13.68
C ASP A 139 -18.27 -3.44 -12.61
N MET A 140 -17.01 -2.99 -12.49
CA MET A 140 -16.10 -3.48 -11.47
C MET A 140 -16.24 -2.66 -10.19
N LYS A 141 -16.97 -3.19 -9.22
CA LYS A 141 -16.85 -2.77 -7.83
C LYS A 141 -15.57 -3.39 -7.26
N SER A 142 -14.49 -2.61 -7.21
CA SER A 142 -13.40 -2.95 -6.31
C SER A 142 -13.90 -2.75 -4.87
N PRO A 143 -13.96 -3.79 -4.02
CA PRO A 143 -14.15 -3.57 -2.60
C PRO A 143 -12.96 -2.74 -2.12
N LEU A 144 -13.20 -1.48 -1.75
CA LEU A 144 -12.16 -0.62 -1.21
C LEU A 144 -11.77 -1.15 0.17
N LEU A 145 -10.69 -1.91 0.22
CA LEU A 145 -10.06 -2.34 1.46
C LEU A 145 -9.28 -1.16 2.03
N MET A 146 -9.21 -1.10 3.36
CA MET A 146 -8.56 0.00 4.05
C MET A 146 -7.05 0.06 3.71
N PRO A 147 -6.56 1.18 3.13
CA PRO A 147 -5.17 1.32 2.71
C PRO A 147 -4.19 1.60 3.86
N GLU A 148 -4.71 1.98 5.03
CA GLU A 148 -3.96 2.30 6.25
C GLU A 148 -4.84 2.20 7.52
N THR A 149 -4.27 1.92 8.69
CA THR A 149 -5.06 1.77 9.94
C THR A 149 -5.44 3.10 10.61
N ALA A 150 -4.85 4.23 10.21
CA ALA A 150 -5.07 5.53 10.85
C ALA A 150 -6.53 6.02 10.76
N GLN A 151 -7.23 5.71 9.67
CA GLN A 151 -8.62 6.14 9.46
C GLN A 151 -9.57 5.62 10.54
N GLY A 152 -9.34 4.40 11.03
CA GLY A 152 -10.12 3.83 12.13
C GLY A 152 -10.01 4.63 13.42
N ILE A 153 -8.82 5.14 13.73
CA ILE A 153 -8.56 5.99 14.89
C ILE A 153 -9.26 7.35 14.74
N PHE A 154 -9.19 7.97 13.56
CA PHE A 154 -9.82 9.28 13.32
C PHE A 154 -11.34 9.25 13.46
N VAL A 155 -11.99 8.23 12.91
CA VAL A 155 -13.45 8.07 13.03
C VAL A 155 -13.86 7.89 14.50
N ASN A 156 -13.00 7.28 15.32
CA ASN A 156 -13.24 7.07 16.74
C ASN A 156 -12.68 8.18 17.66
N PHE A 157 -12.14 9.27 17.12
CA PHE A 157 -11.47 10.32 17.89
C PHE A 157 -12.31 10.85 19.06
N LYS A 158 -13.61 11.09 18.84
CA LYS A 158 -14.51 11.58 19.91
C LYS A 158 -14.56 10.62 21.10
N ARG A 159 -14.71 9.32 20.85
CA ARG A 159 -14.76 8.29 21.90
C ARG A 159 -13.42 8.15 22.61
N LEU A 160 -12.32 8.24 21.87
CA LEU A 160 -10.97 8.18 22.42
C LEU A 160 -10.66 9.39 23.32
N LEU A 161 -11.07 10.59 22.88
CA LEU A 161 -10.94 11.81 23.66
C LEU A 161 -11.80 11.77 24.92
N GLU A 162 -13.03 11.25 24.83
CA GLU A 162 -13.91 11.02 25.99
C GLU A 162 -13.28 10.05 27.00
N PHE A 163 -12.64 8.98 26.53
CA PHE A 163 -11.90 8.06 27.39
C PHE A 163 -10.75 8.76 28.13
N ASN A 164 -10.06 9.68 27.46
CA ASN A 164 -9.06 10.54 28.09
C ASN A 164 -9.65 11.78 28.81
N GLN A 165 -10.93 11.74 29.18
CA GLN A 165 -11.61 12.81 29.94
C GLN A 165 -11.56 14.19 29.26
N GLY A 166 -11.48 14.22 27.93
CA GLY A 166 -11.38 15.46 27.16
C GLY A 166 -10.02 16.14 27.23
N ARG A 167 -8.99 15.49 27.78
CA ARG A 167 -7.66 16.07 27.95
C ARG A 167 -6.74 15.76 26.78
N LEU A 168 -5.87 16.70 26.46
CA LEU A 168 -4.79 16.56 25.49
C LEU A 168 -3.45 16.80 26.20
N PRO A 169 -2.34 16.19 25.73
CA PRO A 169 -2.26 15.22 24.63
C PRO A 169 -2.71 13.81 25.05
N PHE A 170 -3.14 13.01 24.07
CA PHE A 170 -3.26 11.55 24.19
C PHE A 170 -2.84 10.89 22.87
N ALA A 171 -2.49 9.62 22.94
CA ALA A 171 -2.12 8.84 21.78
C ALA A 171 -3.04 7.61 21.66
N ALA A 172 -3.32 7.21 20.43
CA ALA A 172 -4.07 6.00 20.12
C ALA A 172 -3.26 5.14 19.15
N ALA A 173 -3.37 3.82 19.28
CA ALA A 173 -2.63 2.85 18.50
C ALA A 173 -3.58 1.84 17.87
N GLN A 174 -3.22 1.32 16.70
CA GLN A 174 -3.92 0.20 16.08
C GLN A 174 -2.91 -0.76 15.46
N ILE A 175 -3.06 -2.04 15.78
CA ILE A 175 -2.28 -3.13 15.19
C ILE A 175 -3.23 -3.97 14.36
N GLY A 176 -3.08 -3.92 13.04
CA GLY A 176 -3.96 -4.65 12.13
C GLY A 176 -3.37 -4.73 10.73
N ASN A 177 -4.03 -5.52 9.89
CA ASN A 177 -3.66 -5.61 8.48
C ASN A 177 -4.22 -4.39 7.72
N ALA A 178 -3.42 -3.89 6.78
CA ALA A 178 -3.85 -2.93 5.77
C ALA A 178 -3.61 -3.53 4.40
N PHE A 179 -4.45 -3.18 3.43
CA PHE A 179 -4.37 -3.74 2.09
C PHE A 179 -4.01 -2.64 1.10
N ARG A 180 -2.96 -2.90 0.30
CA ARG A 180 -2.66 -2.11 -0.89
C ARG A 180 -2.72 -3.03 -2.09
N ASN A 181 -3.49 -2.63 -3.09
CA ASN A 181 -3.56 -3.35 -4.34
C ASN A 181 -2.38 -2.93 -5.22
N GLU A 182 -1.22 -3.55 -5.01
CA GLU A 182 -0.03 -3.27 -5.80
C GLU A 182 -0.17 -3.85 -7.21
N ILE A 183 -0.06 -2.99 -8.22
CA ILE A 183 -0.28 -3.34 -9.63
C ILE A 183 0.82 -4.26 -10.17
N SER A 184 2.03 -4.12 -9.64
CA SER A 184 3.16 -5.02 -9.89
C SER A 184 4.03 -5.00 -8.64
N PRO A 185 3.84 -5.96 -7.71
CA PRO A 185 4.74 -6.12 -6.59
C PRO A 185 6.09 -6.52 -7.20
N GLY A 186 7.03 -5.59 -7.23
CA GLY A 186 8.39 -5.85 -7.73
C GLY A 186 9.04 -6.99 -6.94
N PRO A 187 10.12 -7.61 -7.46
CA PRO A 187 10.88 -8.57 -6.68
C PRO A 187 11.32 -7.89 -5.37
N ALA A 188 11.00 -8.51 -4.24
CA ALA A 188 11.51 -8.10 -2.94
C ALA A 188 13.06 -8.18 -3.01
N SER A 189 13.70 -7.01 -3.16
CA SER A 189 15.15 -6.87 -3.15
C SER A 189 15.69 -6.89 -1.72
#